data_AF-A0A0D2YC07-F1
#
_entry.id   AF-A0A0D2YC07-F1
#
_cell.length_a   1.000
_cell.length_b   1.000
_cell.length_c   1.000
_cell.angle_alpha   90.00
_cell.angle_beta   90.00
_cell.angle_gamma   90.00
#
_symmetry.space_group_name_H-M   'P 1'
#
loop_
_entity.id
_entity.type
_entity.pdbx_description
1 polymer ?
#
loop_
_entity_poly.entity_id
_entity_poly.type
_entity_poly.pdbx_seq_one_letter_code
_entity_poly.pdbx_strand_id
1 'polypeptide(L)'
;TRKRLIRDKLREQDLQDRLHLEKHLIDSLLTSRLHRHTKSPTLWNHRRWLIQQFRVYNINVPAENDLTRTIMVSGERHPRNYYAWCHARYLINAFILPLSSSQEGISRMIIATQKWCFAHHNDISGWQFLLFLLDKQPAETSPVFRETLKLAASFKWRNESVWYFLRLVAARGVANTDKEEFEGLRKTLWETASEDSIEKKTLERAEQWPMASQ
;
A
#
# COMPACT_ATOMS: atom_id res chain seq x y z
N THR A 1 23.43 6.96 -21.13
CA THR A 1 22.30 7.18 -20.18
C THR A 1 22.83 7.29 -18.76
N ARG A 2 22.10 7.91 -17.82
CA ARG A 2 22.52 8.10 -16.42
C ARG A 2 22.91 6.78 -15.72
N LYS A 3 22.18 5.69 -16.00
CA LYS A 3 22.52 4.33 -15.53
C LYS A 3 23.91 3.86 -15.98
N ARG A 4 24.32 4.18 -17.21
CA ARG A 4 25.65 3.86 -17.74
C ARG A 4 26.73 4.64 -17.00
N LEU A 5 26.54 5.95 -16.81
CA LEU A 5 27.46 6.80 -16.05
C LEU A 5 27.63 6.35 -14.61
N ILE A 6 26.53 5.92 -13.97
CA ILE A 6 26.59 5.35 -12.63
C ILE A 6 27.42 4.08 -12.68
N ARG A 7 27.05 3.08 -13.51
CA ARG A 7 27.78 1.80 -13.65
C ARG A 7 29.27 1.97 -13.94
N ASP A 8 29.62 2.90 -14.83
CA ASP A 8 31.02 3.16 -15.17
C ASP A 8 31.81 3.66 -13.95
N LYS A 9 31.17 4.49 -13.10
CA LYS A 9 31.69 5.03 -11.85
C LYS A 9 31.52 4.12 -10.62
N LEU A 10 30.75 3.03 -10.70
CA LEU A 10 30.59 2.05 -9.61
C LEU A 10 31.87 1.21 -9.37
N ARG A 11 32.90 1.39 -10.21
CA ARG A 11 34.20 0.70 -10.12
C ARG A 11 35.22 1.40 -9.20
N GLU A 12 34.82 2.51 -8.57
CA GLU A 12 35.67 3.33 -7.68
C GLU A 12 35.31 3.10 -6.19
N GLN A 13 36.21 3.49 -5.28
CA GLN A 13 36.07 3.34 -3.81
C GLN A 13 34.81 4.00 -3.20
N ASP A 14 34.13 4.91 -3.92
CA ASP A 14 32.97 5.70 -3.43
C ASP A 14 31.60 5.12 -3.84
N LEU A 15 31.52 3.81 -4.11
CA LEU A 15 30.32 3.15 -4.63
C LEU A 15 29.06 3.43 -3.81
N GLN A 16 29.14 3.21 -2.50
CA GLN A 16 28.01 3.34 -1.59
C GLN A 16 27.49 4.79 -1.54
N ASP A 17 28.38 5.76 -1.44
CA ASP A 17 28.04 7.18 -1.39
C ASP A 17 27.35 7.65 -2.68
N ARG A 18 27.84 7.21 -3.84
CA ARG A 18 27.21 7.50 -5.13
C ARG A 18 25.81 6.91 -5.23
N LEU A 19 25.59 5.69 -4.73
CA LEU A 19 24.27 5.06 -4.71
C LEU A 19 23.30 5.78 -3.78
N HIS A 20 23.75 6.21 -2.58
CA HIS A 20 22.94 6.99 -1.66
C HIS A 20 22.60 8.38 -2.20
N LEU A 21 23.56 9.09 -2.80
CA LEU A 21 23.33 10.39 -3.42
C LEU A 21 22.30 10.31 -4.55
N GLU A 22 22.44 9.30 -5.41
CA GLU A 22 21.48 9.09 -6.49
C GLU A 22 20.10 8.69 -5.94
N LYS A 23 20.03 7.82 -4.92
CA LYS A 23 18.78 7.49 -4.25
C LYS A 23 18.11 8.75 -3.69
N HIS A 24 18.86 9.62 -3.01
CA HIS A 24 18.36 10.88 -2.46
C HIS A 24 17.81 11.80 -3.56
N LEU A 25 18.52 11.96 -4.68
CA LEU A 25 18.01 12.75 -5.80
C LEU A 25 16.67 12.19 -6.32
N ILE A 26 16.59 10.88 -6.52
CA ILE A 26 15.37 10.24 -7.04
C ILE A 26 14.22 10.32 -6.03
N ASP A 27 14.51 10.16 -4.73
CA ASP A 27 13.55 10.37 -3.65
C ASP A 27 12.98 11.80 -3.68
N SER A 28 13.83 12.82 -3.81
CA SER A 28 13.40 14.22 -3.91
C SER A 28 12.50 14.47 -5.13
N LEU A 29 12.79 13.85 -6.27
CA LEU A 29 11.93 13.96 -7.46
C LEU A 29 10.59 13.27 -7.29
N LEU A 30 10.58 12.04 -6.76
CA LEU A 30 9.38 11.21 -6.58
C LEU A 30 8.43 11.73 -5.47
N THR A 31 8.95 12.52 -4.53
CA THR A 31 8.19 13.15 -3.44
C THR A 31 7.90 14.63 -3.67
N SER A 32 8.42 15.20 -4.75
CA SER A 32 8.16 16.60 -5.13
C SER A 32 6.68 16.86 -5.40
N ARG A 33 6.28 18.14 -5.34
CA ARG A 33 4.93 18.59 -5.72
C ARG A 33 4.70 18.61 -7.25
N LEU A 34 5.72 18.27 -8.04
CA LEU A 34 5.61 18.22 -9.49
C LEU A 34 5.01 16.88 -9.91
N HIS A 35 3.69 16.85 -10.08
CA HIS A 35 2.89 15.66 -10.41
C HIS A 35 3.49 14.77 -11.53
N ARG A 36 4.10 15.37 -12.56
CA ARG A 36 4.77 14.63 -13.66
C ARG A 36 5.93 13.78 -13.19
N HIS A 37 6.65 14.22 -12.16
CA HIS A 37 7.78 13.49 -11.59
C HIS A 37 7.30 12.40 -10.63
N THR A 38 6.36 12.73 -9.74
CA THR A 38 5.80 11.83 -8.72
C THR A 38 5.28 10.51 -9.30
N LYS A 39 4.62 10.54 -10.46
CA LYS A 39 4.09 9.35 -11.16
C LYS A 39 4.95 8.91 -12.36
N SER A 40 6.15 9.46 -12.55
CA SER A 40 6.97 9.11 -13.71
C SER A 40 7.36 7.62 -13.68
N PRO A 41 6.91 6.82 -14.68
CA PRO A 41 7.28 5.40 -14.75
C PRO A 41 8.80 5.24 -14.88
N THR A 42 9.45 6.15 -15.60
CA THR A 42 10.90 6.17 -15.77
C THR A 42 11.63 6.39 -14.46
N LEU A 43 11.17 7.32 -13.61
CA LEU A 43 11.79 7.56 -12.31
C LEU A 43 11.58 6.37 -11.35
N TRP A 44 10.39 5.78 -11.31
CA TRP A 44 10.12 4.57 -10.51
C TRP A 44 10.94 3.36 -10.97
N ASN A 45 11.08 3.18 -12.28
CA ASN A 45 11.92 2.12 -12.85
C ASN A 45 13.41 2.36 -12.57
N HIS A 46 13.85 3.63 -12.56
CA HIS A 46 15.22 3.96 -12.17
C HIS A 46 15.45 3.74 -10.68
N ARG A 47 14.50 4.13 -9.81
CA ARG A 47 14.54 3.80 -8.39
C ARG A 47 14.62 2.29 -8.16
N ARG A 48 13.78 1.49 -8.82
CA ARG A 48 13.82 0.03 -8.72
C ARG A 48 15.20 -0.51 -9.10
N TRP A 49 15.77 -0.03 -10.20
CA TRP A 49 17.11 -0.41 -10.62
C TRP A 49 18.17 -0.03 -9.57
N LEU A 50 18.10 1.17 -8.98
CA LEU A 50 19.01 1.60 -7.92
C LEU A 50 18.92 0.65 -6.72
N ILE A 51 17.72 0.40 -6.20
CA ILE A 51 17.52 -0.49 -5.06
C ILE A 51 18.01 -1.92 -5.37
N GLN A 52 17.91 -2.39 -6.62
CA GLN A 52 18.56 -3.65 -7.01
C GLN A 52 20.07 -3.61 -6.87
N GLN A 53 20.73 -2.46 -7.15
CA GLN A 53 22.17 -2.32 -6.95
C GLN A 53 22.51 -2.38 -5.46
N PHE A 54 21.73 -1.72 -4.59
CA PHE A 54 21.90 -1.85 -3.13
C PHE A 54 21.91 -3.32 -2.70
N ARG A 55 20.96 -4.12 -3.21
CA ARG A 55 20.91 -5.56 -2.94
C ARG A 55 22.13 -6.32 -3.49
N VAL A 56 22.55 -6.04 -4.73
CA VAL A 56 23.72 -6.69 -5.36
C VAL A 56 24.99 -6.44 -4.56
N TYR A 57 25.15 -5.24 -4.01
CA TYR A 57 26.32 -4.85 -3.23
C TYR A 57 26.14 -5.04 -1.71
N ASN A 58 25.09 -5.77 -1.27
CA ASN A 58 24.78 -5.98 0.15
C ASN A 58 24.71 -4.70 1.00
N ILE A 59 24.31 -3.58 0.39
CA ILE A 59 24.08 -2.31 1.09
C ILE A 59 22.66 -2.35 1.66
N ASN A 60 22.55 -2.13 2.97
CA ASN A 60 21.28 -2.11 3.67
C ASN A 60 20.36 -1.00 3.13
N VAL A 61 19.07 -1.32 2.95
CA VAL A 61 18.04 -0.36 2.55
C VAL A 61 17.02 -0.28 3.68
N PRO A 62 16.76 0.91 4.26
CA PRO A 62 15.77 1.06 5.33
C PRO A 62 14.36 1.06 4.73
N ALA A 63 13.85 -0.13 4.37
CA ALA A 63 12.59 -0.30 3.64
C ALA A 63 11.37 0.27 4.37
N GLU A 64 11.33 0.21 5.70
CA GLU A 64 10.28 0.84 6.52
C GLU A 64 10.29 2.38 6.39
N ASN A 65 11.47 2.99 6.40
CA ASN A 65 11.61 4.43 6.19
C ASN A 65 11.27 4.82 4.75
N ASP A 66 11.63 3.99 3.77
CA ASP A 66 11.27 4.24 2.36
C ASP A 66 9.76 4.16 2.12
N LEU A 67 9.05 3.24 2.81
CA LEU A 67 7.59 3.18 2.78
C LEU A 67 6.99 4.51 3.24
N THR A 68 7.40 5.00 4.41
CA THR A 68 6.79 6.19 5.02
C THR A 68 7.23 7.50 4.36
N ARG A 69 8.51 7.65 4.04
CA ARG A 69 9.08 8.91 3.53
C ARG A 69 8.99 9.08 2.03
N THR A 70 8.91 7.99 1.27
CA THR A 70 8.87 8.03 -0.19
C THR A 70 7.55 7.53 -0.73
N ILE A 71 7.15 6.30 -0.43
CA ILE A 71 5.95 5.69 -1.03
C ILE A 71 4.70 6.43 -0.62
N MET A 72 4.47 6.57 0.69
CA MET A 72 3.28 7.24 1.23
C MET A 72 3.23 8.71 0.80
N VAL A 73 4.33 9.43 0.91
CA VAL A 73 4.41 10.83 0.43
C VAL A 73 4.11 10.91 -1.07
N SER A 74 4.63 10.00 -1.89
CA SER A 74 4.33 9.99 -3.32
C SER A 74 2.86 9.64 -3.62
N GLY A 75 2.24 8.79 -2.79
CA GLY A 75 0.81 8.48 -2.83
C GLY A 75 -0.06 9.68 -2.44
N GLU A 76 0.36 10.48 -1.47
CA GLU A 76 -0.30 11.74 -1.08
C GLU A 76 -0.24 12.77 -2.21
N ARG A 77 0.94 12.90 -2.84
CA ARG A 77 1.15 13.85 -3.95
C ARG A 77 0.40 13.45 -5.21
N HIS A 78 0.20 12.15 -5.43
CA HIS A 78 -0.55 11.64 -6.56
C HIS A 78 -1.46 10.50 -6.08
N PRO A 79 -2.75 10.76 -5.82
CA PRO A 79 -3.70 9.71 -5.45
C PRO A 79 -3.68 8.54 -6.44
N ARG A 80 -3.76 7.31 -5.93
CA ARG A 80 -3.74 6.07 -6.72
C ARG A 80 -2.44 5.89 -7.52
N ASN A 81 -1.30 6.32 -6.96
CA ASN A 81 0.01 6.13 -7.58
C ASN A 81 0.45 4.65 -7.52
N TYR A 82 -0.08 3.85 -8.44
CA TYR A 82 0.19 2.42 -8.45
C TYR A 82 1.69 2.08 -8.60
N TYR A 83 2.50 2.95 -9.20
CA TYR A 83 3.95 2.73 -9.32
C TYR A 83 4.64 2.77 -7.95
N ALA A 84 4.26 3.72 -7.09
CA ALA A 84 4.76 3.81 -5.72
C ALA A 84 4.44 2.54 -4.93
N TRP A 85 3.16 2.14 -4.93
CA TRP A 85 2.71 0.96 -4.19
C TRP A 85 3.25 -0.36 -4.78
N CYS A 86 3.44 -0.45 -6.10
CA CYS A 86 4.15 -1.56 -6.72
C CYS A 86 5.63 -1.62 -6.30
N HIS A 87 6.29 -0.46 -6.15
CA HIS A 87 7.63 -0.39 -5.61
C HIS A 87 7.69 -0.81 -4.13
N ALA A 88 6.68 -0.45 -3.33
CA ALA A 88 6.58 -0.89 -1.94
C ALA A 88 6.55 -2.42 -1.82
N ARG A 89 5.75 -3.11 -2.64
CA ARG A 89 5.73 -4.59 -2.70
C ARG A 89 7.10 -5.18 -3.02
N TYR A 90 7.85 -4.54 -3.93
CA TYR A 90 9.21 -4.95 -4.23
C TYR A 90 10.16 -4.77 -3.03
N LEU A 91 10.08 -3.66 -2.30
CA LEU A 91 10.88 -3.43 -1.09
C LEU A 91 10.62 -4.52 -0.04
N ILE A 92 9.35 -4.86 0.21
CA ILE A 92 8.97 -5.93 1.14
C ILE A 92 9.59 -7.26 0.73
N ASN A 93 9.36 -7.68 -0.51
CA ASN A 93 9.83 -8.99 -0.99
C ASN A 93 11.36 -9.09 -1.03
N ALA A 94 12.06 -7.99 -1.34
CA ALA A 94 13.50 -8.01 -1.52
C ALA A 94 14.30 -7.80 -0.22
N PHE A 95 13.75 -7.08 0.77
CA PHE A 95 14.50 -6.64 1.96
C PHE A 95 13.85 -6.96 3.29
N ILE A 96 12.53 -7.21 3.37
CA ILE A 96 11.87 -7.49 4.65
C ILE A 96 11.61 -8.99 4.81
N LEU A 97 10.97 -9.63 3.82
CA LEU A 97 10.66 -11.06 3.88
C LEU A 97 11.88 -11.97 4.06
N PRO A 98 13.08 -11.65 3.52
CA PRO A 98 14.26 -12.48 3.75
C PRO A 98 14.86 -12.36 5.15
N LEU A 99 14.43 -11.42 5.99
CA LEU A 99 14.95 -11.22 7.34
C LEU A 99 14.31 -12.20 8.33
N SER A 100 15.06 -12.60 9.36
CA SER A 100 14.52 -13.43 10.45
C SER A 100 13.43 -12.71 11.26
N SER A 101 13.50 -11.38 11.37
CA SER A 101 12.54 -10.50 12.03
C SER A 101 11.47 -9.93 11.07
N SER A 102 11.17 -10.67 9.99
CA SER A 102 10.22 -10.20 8.97
C SER A 102 8.82 -9.96 9.55
N GLN A 103 8.41 -10.74 10.56
CA GLN A 103 7.08 -10.63 11.16
C GLN A 103 6.90 -9.27 11.86
N GLU A 104 7.84 -8.86 12.70
CA GLU A 104 7.78 -7.57 13.39
C GLU A 104 7.86 -6.40 12.41
N GLY A 105 8.69 -6.52 11.37
CA GLY A 105 8.77 -5.54 10.29
C GLY A 105 7.45 -5.39 9.53
N ILE A 106 6.80 -6.51 9.19
CA ILE A 106 5.50 -6.50 8.52
C ILE A 106 4.41 -5.90 9.42
N SER A 107 4.33 -6.27 10.70
CA SER A 107 3.35 -5.70 11.63
C SER A 107 3.51 -4.17 11.75
N ARG A 108 4.74 -3.65 11.86
CA ARG A 108 4.98 -2.19 11.84
C ARG A 108 4.50 -1.53 10.55
N MET A 109 4.73 -2.18 9.41
CA MET A 109 4.30 -1.67 8.10
C MET A 109 2.79 -1.76 7.90
N ILE A 110 2.12 -2.75 8.48
CA ILE A 110 0.65 -2.85 8.53
C ILE A 110 0.09 -1.67 9.30
N ILE A 111 0.60 -1.39 10.51
CA ILE A 111 0.15 -0.26 11.34
C ILE A 111 0.30 1.06 10.57
N ALA A 112 1.48 1.29 9.98
CA ALA A 112 1.73 2.51 9.20
C ALA A 112 0.80 2.62 7.98
N THR A 113 0.61 1.52 7.24
CA THR A 113 -0.22 1.48 6.03
C THR A 113 -1.69 1.65 6.35
N GLN A 114 -2.18 1.00 7.41
CA GLN A 114 -3.55 1.13 7.90
C GLN A 114 -3.85 2.58 8.28
N LYS A 115 -2.99 3.20 9.10
CA LYS A 115 -3.11 4.62 9.45
C LYS A 115 -3.16 5.51 8.22
N TRP A 116 -2.30 5.25 7.23
CA TRP A 116 -2.30 6.00 5.98
C TRP A 116 -3.58 5.81 5.17
N CYS A 117 -4.08 4.57 5.05
CA CYS A 117 -5.32 4.26 4.34
C CYS A 117 -6.53 4.94 5.00
N PHE A 118 -6.57 5.03 6.33
CA PHE A 118 -7.66 5.71 7.03
C PHE A 118 -7.66 7.22 6.75
N ALA A 119 -6.49 7.85 6.67
CA ALA A 119 -6.36 9.26 6.27
C ALA A 119 -6.67 9.49 4.77
N HIS A 120 -6.53 8.45 3.93
CA HIS A 120 -6.69 8.50 2.48
C HIS A 120 -7.68 7.44 1.99
N HIS A 121 -8.85 7.36 2.63
CA HIS A 121 -9.78 6.23 2.47
C HIS A 121 -10.23 5.97 1.01
N ASN A 122 -10.14 6.97 0.12
CA ASN A 122 -10.47 6.83 -1.30
C ASN A 122 -9.33 6.24 -2.17
N ASP A 123 -8.13 5.98 -1.63
CA ASP A 123 -6.97 5.50 -2.39
C ASP A 123 -6.93 3.96 -2.48
N ILE A 124 -7.41 3.42 -3.60
CA ILE A 124 -7.41 1.98 -3.85
C ILE A 124 -6.01 1.35 -3.82
N SER A 125 -4.96 2.07 -4.22
CA SER A 125 -3.61 1.49 -4.28
C SER A 125 -3.03 1.26 -2.88
N GLY A 126 -3.32 2.16 -1.93
CA GLY A 126 -3.00 1.97 -0.51
C GLY A 126 -3.71 0.75 0.08
N TRP A 127 -5.03 0.64 -0.12
CA TRP A 127 -5.80 -0.53 0.35
C TRP A 127 -5.34 -1.85 -0.26
N GLN A 128 -5.02 -1.86 -1.56
CA GLN A 128 -4.44 -3.02 -2.24
C GLN A 128 -3.05 -3.39 -1.72
N PHE A 129 -2.28 -2.43 -1.20
CA PHE A 129 -1.02 -2.72 -0.53
C PHE A 129 -1.23 -3.25 0.88
N LEU A 130 -2.23 -2.74 1.62
CA LEU A 130 -2.61 -3.27 2.93
C LEU A 130 -3.04 -4.75 2.84
N LEU A 131 -3.87 -5.12 1.87
CA LEU A 131 -4.23 -6.53 1.60
C LEU A 131 -3.00 -7.40 1.36
N PHE A 132 -2.04 -6.90 0.58
CA PHE A 132 -0.79 -7.61 0.32
C PHE A 132 0.02 -7.85 1.60
N LEU A 133 0.03 -6.90 2.55
CA LEU A 133 0.71 -7.09 3.84
C LEU A 133 -0.04 -8.09 4.72
N LEU A 134 -1.38 -8.02 4.77
CA LEU A 134 -2.21 -8.97 5.52
C LEU A 134 -2.04 -10.41 5.02
N ASP A 135 -1.83 -10.60 3.71
CA ASP A 135 -1.50 -11.91 3.13
C ASP A 135 -0.17 -12.49 3.66
N LYS A 136 0.72 -11.64 4.21
CA LYS A 136 1.99 -12.06 4.82
C LYS A 136 1.91 -12.19 6.33
N GLN A 137 0.93 -11.56 6.96
CA GLN A 137 0.71 -11.61 8.40
C GLN A 137 -0.80 -11.80 8.70
N PRO A 138 -1.35 -13.01 8.50
CA PRO A 138 -2.78 -13.26 8.64
C PRO A 138 -3.35 -12.93 10.02
N ALA A 139 -2.53 -13.01 11.08
CA ALA A 139 -2.91 -12.68 12.45
C ALA A 139 -3.43 -11.24 12.62
N GLU A 140 -3.01 -10.31 11.75
CA GLU A 140 -3.42 -8.90 11.80
C GLU A 140 -4.74 -8.64 11.03
N THR A 141 -5.28 -9.65 10.32
CA THR A 141 -6.43 -9.47 9.43
C THR A 141 -7.69 -9.06 10.19
N SER A 142 -8.08 -9.82 11.22
CA SER A 142 -9.31 -9.52 11.97
C SER A 142 -9.24 -8.19 12.74
N PRO A 143 -8.13 -7.84 13.43
CA PRO A 143 -7.98 -6.52 14.04
C PRO A 143 -8.11 -5.37 13.04
N VAL A 144 -7.43 -5.46 11.88
CA VAL A 144 -7.49 -4.43 10.84
C VAL A 144 -8.89 -4.32 10.24
N PHE A 145 -9.56 -5.46 10.02
CA PHE A 145 -10.91 -5.51 9.48
C PHE A 145 -11.92 -4.82 10.39
N ARG A 146 -11.95 -5.18 11.68
CA ARG A 146 -12.87 -4.61 12.68
C ARG A 146 -12.68 -3.12 12.84
N GLU A 147 -11.44 -2.66 12.93
CA GLU A 147 -11.17 -1.21 13.05
C GLU A 147 -11.60 -0.46 11.77
N THR A 148 -11.40 -1.08 10.59
CA THR A 148 -11.87 -0.49 9.31
C THR A 148 -13.40 -0.39 9.27
N LEU A 149 -14.12 -1.43 9.70
CA LEU A 149 -15.58 -1.43 9.83
C LEU A 149 -16.07 -0.32 10.76
N LYS A 150 -15.49 -0.23 11.95
CA LYS A 150 -15.82 0.78 12.95
C LYS A 150 -15.66 2.21 12.42
N LEU A 151 -14.57 2.49 11.70
CA LEU A 151 -14.36 3.79 11.07
C LEU A 151 -15.33 4.04 9.91
N ALA A 152 -15.59 3.02 9.08
CA ALA A 152 -16.57 3.13 8.01
C ALA A 152 -17.97 3.45 8.55
N ALA A 153 -18.35 2.88 9.69
CA ALA A 153 -19.60 3.23 10.38
C ALA A 153 -19.59 4.67 10.90
N SER A 154 -18.55 5.02 11.64
CA SER A 154 -18.43 6.31 12.32
C SER A 154 -18.40 7.50 11.35
N PHE A 155 -17.67 7.35 10.25
CA PHE A 155 -17.55 8.38 9.20
C PHE A 155 -18.52 8.18 8.03
N LYS A 156 -19.40 7.17 8.11
CA LYS A 156 -20.35 6.81 7.05
C LYS A 156 -19.66 6.66 5.68
N TRP A 157 -18.51 5.99 5.64
CA TRP A 157 -17.77 5.80 4.39
C TRP A 157 -18.54 4.89 3.45
N ARG A 158 -18.75 5.35 2.21
CA ARG A 158 -19.43 4.59 1.14
C ARG A 158 -18.62 4.48 -0.14
N ASN A 159 -17.34 4.85 -0.08
CA ASN A 159 -16.46 4.85 -1.24
C ASN A 159 -16.02 3.43 -1.63
N GLU A 160 -15.80 3.23 -2.92
CA GLU A 160 -15.48 1.92 -3.50
C GLU A 160 -14.21 1.29 -2.92
N SER A 161 -13.18 2.10 -2.63
CA SER A 161 -11.89 1.59 -2.16
C SER A 161 -12.00 0.86 -0.82
N VAL A 162 -12.71 1.45 0.15
CA VAL A 162 -12.96 0.84 1.47
C VAL A 162 -13.82 -0.42 1.34
N TRP A 163 -14.93 -0.34 0.60
CA TRP A 163 -15.86 -1.47 0.50
C TRP A 163 -15.30 -2.63 -0.32
N TYR A 164 -14.44 -2.35 -1.30
CA TYR A 164 -13.69 -3.38 -2.00
C TYR A 164 -12.70 -4.08 -1.06
N PHE A 165 -11.99 -3.32 -0.21
CA PHE A 165 -11.11 -3.89 0.82
C PHE A 165 -11.88 -4.79 1.79
N LEU A 166 -12.93 -4.25 2.42
CA LEU A 166 -13.76 -4.98 3.38
C LEU A 166 -14.34 -6.26 2.76
N ARG A 167 -14.90 -6.16 1.56
CA ARG A 167 -15.43 -7.32 0.85
C ARG A 167 -14.38 -8.41 0.63
N LEU A 168 -13.16 -8.04 0.18
CA LEU A 168 -12.10 -9.01 -0.05
C LEU A 168 -11.63 -9.68 1.24
N VAL A 169 -11.50 -8.93 2.33
CA VAL A 169 -11.13 -9.50 3.63
C VAL A 169 -12.23 -10.42 4.14
N ALA A 170 -13.49 -10.02 4.06
CA ALA A 170 -14.62 -10.84 4.47
C ALA A 170 -14.67 -12.18 3.70
N ALA A 171 -14.43 -12.14 2.39
CA ALA A 171 -14.38 -13.32 1.53
C ALA A 171 -13.20 -14.26 1.84
N ARG A 172 -12.08 -13.75 2.36
CA ARG A 172 -10.90 -14.56 2.73
C ARG A 172 -11.07 -15.36 4.02
N GLY A 173 -12.17 -15.17 4.76
CA GLY A 173 -12.50 -15.97 5.93
C GLY A 173 -12.25 -15.26 7.26
N VAL A 174 -12.94 -14.13 7.48
CA VAL A 174 -13.09 -13.55 8.85
C VAL A 174 -14.06 -14.38 9.69
N ALA A 175 -14.07 -14.16 11.00
CA ALA A 175 -15.01 -14.81 11.92
C ALA A 175 -16.47 -14.52 11.52
N ASN A 176 -17.38 -15.45 11.80
CA ASN A 176 -18.80 -15.28 11.44
C ASN A 176 -19.41 -14.01 12.05
N THR A 177 -19.04 -13.68 13.29
CA THR A 177 -19.44 -12.42 13.95
C THR A 177 -19.04 -11.19 13.15
N ASP A 178 -17.83 -11.20 12.56
CA ASP A 178 -17.31 -10.09 11.76
C ASP A 178 -18.05 -9.98 10.41
N LYS A 179 -18.50 -11.11 9.84
CA LYS A 179 -19.32 -11.14 8.63
C LYS A 179 -20.72 -10.57 8.88
N GLU A 180 -21.34 -10.95 10.00
CA GLU A 180 -22.65 -10.43 10.40
C GLU A 180 -22.59 -8.90 10.63
N GLU A 181 -21.55 -8.41 11.30
CA GLU A 181 -21.34 -6.98 11.51
C GLU A 181 -21.11 -6.23 10.17
N PHE A 182 -20.32 -6.81 9.27
CA PHE A 182 -20.11 -6.27 7.92
C PHE A 182 -21.43 -6.13 7.15
N GLU A 183 -22.25 -7.18 7.10
CA GLU A 183 -23.53 -7.15 6.38
C GLU A 183 -24.53 -6.18 7.03
N GLY A 184 -24.62 -6.17 8.36
CA GLY A 184 -25.48 -5.24 9.10
C GLY A 184 -25.11 -3.78 8.84
N LEU A 185 -23.82 -3.45 8.89
CA LEU A 185 -23.34 -2.10 8.59
C LEU A 185 -23.58 -1.71 7.12
N ARG A 186 -23.26 -2.61 6.17
CA ARG A 186 -23.46 -2.38 4.74
C ARG A 186 -24.91 -2.04 4.44
N LYS A 187 -25.85 -2.84 4.98
CA LYS A 187 -27.29 -2.63 4.82
C LYS A 187 -27.73 -1.28 5.37
N THR A 188 -27.30 -0.95 6.60
CA THR A 188 -27.60 0.34 7.24
C THR A 188 -27.14 1.53 6.40
N LEU A 189 -25.93 1.46 5.82
CA LEU A 189 -25.39 2.52 4.98
C LEU A 189 -26.06 2.57 3.59
N TRP A 190 -26.55 1.43 3.08
CA TRP A 190 -27.26 1.33 1.82
C TRP A 190 -28.66 1.93 1.91
N GLU A 191 -29.40 1.64 2.98
CA GLU A 191 -30.74 2.19 3.24
C GLU A 191 -30.72 3.71 3.38
N THR A 192 -29.63 4.27 3.91
CA THR A 192 -29.43 5.71 4.09
C THR A 192 -28.76 6.40 2.90
N ALA A 193 -28.41 5.66 1.84
CA ALA A 193 -27.78 6.22 0.65
C ALA A 193 -28.83 6.79 -0.30
N SER A 194 -28.51 7.92 -0.94
CA SER A 194 -29.37 8.53 -1.96
C SER A 194 -29.67 7.56 -3.09
N GLU A 195 -30.90 7.59 -3.58
CA GLU A 195 -31.33 6.82 -4.75
C GLU A 195 -30.42 7.13 -5.95
N ASP A 196 -30.09 6.08 -6.72
CA ASP A 196 -29.20 6.10 -7.89
C ASP A 196 -27.74 6.56 -7.68
N SER A 197 -27.30 6.75 -6.44
CA SER A 197 -25.92 7.14 -6.16
C SER A 197 -24.89 6.03 -6.45
N ILE A 198 -23.68 6.44 -6.83
CA ILE A 198 -22.51 5.54 -6.98
C ILE A 198 -22.21 4.80 -5.66
N GLU A 199 -22.44 5.47 -4.54
CA GLU A 199 -22.31 4.94 -3.19
C GLU A 199 -23.27 3.77 -2.94
N LYS A 200 -24.54 3.92 -3.31
CA LYS A 200 -25.55 2.84 -3.19
C LYS A 200 -25.16 1.62 -4.03
N LYS A 201 -24.75 1.84 -5.29
CA LYS A 201 -24.22 0.77 -6.18
C LYS A 201 -22.96 0.10 -5.63
N THR A 202 -22.10 0.85 -4.94
CA THR A 202 -20.90 0.31 -4.29
C THR A 202 -21.27 -0.67 -3.19
N LEU A 203 -22.25 -0.31 -2.36
CA LEU A 203 -22.75 -1.14 -1.26
C LEU A 203 -23.54 -2.36 -1.77
N GLU A 204 -24.19 -2.27 -2.92
CA GLU A 204 -24.81 -3.43 -3.60
C GLU A 204 -23.73 -4.40 -4.11
N ARG A 205 -22.68 -3.90 -4.76
CA ARG A 205 -21.57 -4.75 -5.23
C ARG A 205 -20.80 -5.41 -4.09
N ALA A 206 -20.81 -4.78 -2.91
CA ALA A 206 -20.20 -5.33 -1.70
C ALA A 206 -20.86 -6.66 -1.26
N GLU A 207 -22.14 -6.86 -1.60
CA GLU A 207 -22.96 -8.04 -1.28
C GLU A 207 -22.67 -9.28 -2.14
N GLN A 208 -22.22 -9.11 -3.38
CA GLN A 208 -22.39 -10.15 -4.42
C GLN A 208 -21.43 -11.36 -4.33
N TRP A 209 -20.57 -11.48 -3.31
CA TRP A 209 -19.55 -12.54 -3.25
C TRP A 209 -19.43 -13.45 -2.02
N PRO A 210 -20.12 -13.28 -0.87
CA PRO A 210 -20.01 -14.26 0.21
C PRO A 210 -20.53 -15.67 -0.16
N MET A 211 -21.24 -15.81 -1.29
CA MET A 211 -21.97 -17.04 -1.67
C MET A 211 -21.18 -18.02 -2.56
N ALA A 212 -19.96 -17.69 -3.02
CA ALA A 212 -19.23 -18.52 -3.99
C ALA A 212 -18.20 -19.49 -3.37
N SER A 213 -18.35 -19.84 -2.10
CA SER A 213 -17.53 -20.85 -1.44
C SER A 213 -18.39 -21.70 -0.52
N GLN A 214 -19.29 -22.47 -1.13
CA GLN A 214 -19.82 -23.71 -0.59
C GLN A 214 -19.39 -24.86 -1.50
#